data_AF-X1FSP9-F1
#
_entry.id   AF-X1FSP9-F1
#
_cell.length_a   1.000
_cell.length_b   1.000
_cell.length_c   1.000
_cell.angle_alpha   90.00
_cell.angle_beta   90.00
_cell.angle_gamma   90.00
#
_symmetry.space_group_name_H-M   'P 1'
#
loop_
_entity.id
_entity.type
_entity.pdbx_description
1 polymer ?
#
loop_
_entity_poly.entity_id
_entity_poly.type
_entity_poly.pdbx_seq_one_letter_code
_entity_poly.pdbx_strand_id
1 'polypeptide(L)'
;EFLTSFSDLELHEFLERFNFISIQKGNYIDYVVINKIAFITKCFQFLELDINQLSHLLNYDGFEALIQEILSQNNYRTIKNFRFSDKSNLKYETSQKRYEIDVIGIYQSFILIIDAKQWKRKDSYGAMNKAANLQYQRVVAL
;
A
#
# COMPACT_ATOMS: atom_id res chain seq x y z
N GLU A 1 0.35 3.24 -30.16
CA GLU A 1 -0.36 3.66 -31.39
C GLU A 1 -1.71 4.33 -31.14
N PHE A 2 -2.54 3.87 -30.20
CA PHE A 2 -3.85 4.51 -29.95
C PHE A 2 -3.77 6.00 -29.55
N LEU A 3 -2.92 6.35 -28.59
CA LEU A 3 -2.84 7.74 -28.10
C LEU A 3 -2.06 8.68 -29.02
N THR A 4 -1.27 8.15 -29.95
CA THR A 4 -0.40 8.96 -30.84
C THR A 4 -1.17 9.63 -31.97
N SER A 5 -2.45 9.29 -32.17
CA SER A 5 -3.32 9.93 -33.15
C SER A 5 -4.14 11.10 -32.59
N PHE A 6 -4.06 11.36 -31.28
CA PHE A 6 -4.83 12.40 -30.62
C PHE A 6 -4.12 13.75 -30.79
N SER A 7 -4.89 14.81 -31.06
CA SER A 7 -4.44 16.19 -30.87
C SER A 7 -4.25 16.51 -29.39
N ASP A 8 -3.54 17.60 -29.07
CA ASP A 8 -3.32 18.01 -27.67
C ASP A 8 -4.64 18.23 -26.91
N LEU A 9 -5.66 18.78 -27.58
CA LEU A 9 -6.99 18.98 -26.99
C LEU A 9 -7.70 17.65 -26.73
N GLU A 10 -7.72 16.75 -27.71
CA GLU A 10 -8.36 15.43 -27.57
C GLU A 10 -7.66 14.60 -26.48
N LEU A 11 -6.33 14.69 -26.40
CA LEU A 11 -5.56 14.02 -25.37
C LEU A 11 -5.94 14.58 -23.99
N HIS A 12 -6.06 15.90 -23.85
CA HIS A 12 -6.47 16.52 -22.60
C HIS A 12 -7.88 16.04 -22.17
N GLU A 13 -8.87 16.14 -23.06
CA GLU A 13 -10.24 15.71 -22.80
C GLU A 13 -10.34 14.20 -22.47
N PHE A 14 -9.50 13.39 -23.10
CA PHE A 14 -9.44 11.96 -22.82
C PHE A 14 -8.86 11.68 -21.42
N LEU A 15 -7.76 12.34 -21.06
CA LEU A 15 -7.11 12.13 -19.77
C LEU A 15 -7.95 12.63 -18.59
N GLU A 16 -8.73 13.70 -18.76
CA GLU A 16 -9.65 14.21 -17.73
C GLU A 16 -10.72 13.21 -17.29
N ARG A 17 -11.03 12.20 -18.12
CA ARG A 17 -11.97 11.12 -17.75
C ARG A 17 -11.43 10.21 -16.65
N PHE A 18 -10.14 10.27 -16.36
CA PHE A 18 -9.48 9.43 -15.37
C PHE A 18 -9.07 10.27 -14.17
N ASN A 19 -9.78 10.13 -13.06
CA ASN A 19 -9.51 10.86 -11.82
C ASN A 19 -8.14 10.55 -11.17
N PHE A 20 -7.43 9.53 -11.65
CA PHE A 20 -6.09 9.15 -11.22
C PHE A 20 -4.98 9.66 -12.16
N ILE A 21 -5.33 10.36 -13.24
CA ILE A 21 -4.38 10.99 -14.15
C ILE A 21 -4.50 12.51 -13.98
N SER A 22 -3.36 13.20 -13.98
CA SER A 22 -3.30 14.65 -14.00
C SER A 22 -2.15 15.12 -14.86
N ILE A 23 -2.27 16.32 -15.45
CA ILE A 23 -1.17 16.98 -16.14
C ILE A 23 -0.58 18.00 -15.17
N GLN A 24 0.72 17.91 -14.91
CA GLN A 24 1.44 18.86 -14.07
C GLN A 24 2.41 19.68 -14.91
N LYS A 25 2.48 20.98 -14.62
CA LYS A 25 3.41 21.89 -15.28
C LYS A 25 4.82 21.65 -14.77
N GLY A 26 5.74 21.39 -15.69
CA GLY A 26 7.17 21.39 -15.42
C GLY A 26 7.81 22.73 -15.80
N ASN A 27 9.11 22.85 -15.55
CA ASN A 27 9.87 24.05 -15.90
C ASN A 27 9.98 24.28 -17.41
N TYR A 28 9.85 23.22 -18.22
CA TYR A 28 10.09 23.26 -19.67
C TYR A 28 9.01 22.54 -20.48
N ILE A 29 8.39 21.51 -19.91
CA ILE A 29 7.32 20.74 -20.53
C ILE A 29 6.29 20.34 -19.46
N ASP A 30 5.04 20.22 -19.88
CA ASP A 30 4.02 19.58 -19.08
C ASP A 30 4.25 18.06 -19.07
N TYR A 31 3.93 17.41 -17.97
CA TYR A 31 4.09 15.96 -17.81
C TYR A 31 2.86 15.32 -17.17
N VAL A 32 2.58 14.10 -17.60
CA VAL A 32 1.47 13.31 -17.08
C VAL A 32 1.89 12.62 -15.78
N VAL A 33 1.10 12.83 -14.73
CA VAL A 33 1.26 12.19 -13.44
C VAL A 33 0.11 11.23 -13.20
N ILE A 34 0.46 9.99 -12.86
CA ILE A 34 -0.50 8.94 -12.54
C ILE A 34 -0.44 8.69 -11.03
N ASN A 35 -1.57 8.88 -10.34
CA ASN A 35 -1.77 8.38 -8.99
C ASN A 35 -1.89 6.85 -9.05
N LYS A 36 -0.78 6.16 -8.79
CA LYS A 36 -0.69 4.70 -8.88
C LYS A 36 -1.67 3.96 -7.97
N ILE A 37 -1.99 4.50 -6.80
CA ILE A 37 -2.91 3.87 -5.85
C ILE A 37 -4.35 3.92 -6.38
N ALA A 38 -4.78 5.10 -6.81
CA ALA A 38 -6.10 5.27 -7.42
C ALA A 38 -6.22 4.48 -8.74
N PHE A 39 -5.16 4.42 -9.54
CA PHE A 39 -5.10 3.57 -10.73
C PHE A 39 -5.30 2.09 -10.39
N ILE A 40 -4.51 1.54 -9.46
CA ILE A 40 -4.57 0.11 -9.09
C ILE A 40 -5.94 -0.26 -8.53
N THR A 41 -6.50 0.57 -7.65
CA THR A 41 -7.83 0.31 -7.07
C THR A 41 -8.92 0.32 -8.14
N LYS A 42 -8.84 1.21 -9.15
CA LYS A 42 -9.76 1.19 -10.30
C LYS A 42 -9.57 -0.03 -11.19
N CYS A 43 -8.33 -0.42 -11.49
CA CYS A 43 -8.04 -1.62 -12.28
C CYS A 43 -8.61 -2.87 -11.62
N PHE A 44 -8.42 -3.04 -10.31
CA PHE A 44 -9.00 -4.18 -9.60
C PHE A 44 -10.54 -4.13 -9.59
N GLN A 45 -11.15 -2.95 -9.38
CA GLN A 45 -12.62 -2.80 -9.33
C GLN A 45 -13.31 -3.07 -10.67
N PHE A 46 -12.73 -2.64 -11.79
CA PHE A 46 -13.40 -2.65 -13.10
C PHE A 46 -12.89 -3.70 -14.07
N LEU A 47 -11.61 -4.08 -13.95
CA LEU A 47 -10.96 -5.02 -14.87
C LEU A 47 -10.69 -6.39 -14.22
N GLU A 48 -11.03 -6.55 -12.94
CA GLU A 48 -10.81 -7.77 -12.16
C GLU A 48 -9.35 -8.27 -12.22
N LEU A 49 -8.40 -7.34 -12.40
CA LEU A 49 -6.98 -7.67 -12.50
C LEU A 49 -6.42 -8.07 -11.13
N ASP A 50 -5.52 -9.05 -11.12
CA ASP A 50 -4.90 -9.57 -9.91
C ASP A 50 -4.07 -8.49 -9.19
N ILE A 51 -4.42 -8.21 -7.93
CA ILE A 51 -3.73 -7.25 -7.09
C ILE A 51 -2.25 -7.60 -6.89
N ASN A 52 -1.89 -8.88 -6.93
CA ASN A 52 -0.50 -9.30 -6.82
C ASN A 52 0.33 -8.72 -7.98
N GLN A 53 -0.19 -8.84 -9.20
CA GLN A 53 0.45 -8.28 -10.39
C GLN A 53 0.53 -6.76 -10.34
N LEU A 54 -0.57 -6.11 -9.98
CA LEU A 54 -0.66 -4.65 -9.92
C LEU A 54 0.24 -4.05 -8.82
N SER A 55 0.43 -4.75 -7.70
CA SER A 55 1.26 -4.30 -6.59
C SER A 55 2.74 -4.14 -6.97
N HIS A 56 3.22 -4.81 -8.02
CA HIS A 56 4.58 -4.66 -8.53
C HIS A 56 4.86 -3.27 -9.13
N LEU A 57 3.82 -2.47 -9.42
CA LEU A 57 3.97 -1.08 -9.86
C LEU A 57 4.40 -0.13 -8.72
N LEU A 58 4.34 -0.62 -7.48
CA LEU A 58 4.57 0.14 -6.25
C LEU A 58 5.91 -0.24 -5.60
N ASN A 59 6.49 0.74 -4.92
CA ASN A 59 7.53 0.51 -3.93
C ASN A 59 6.88 0.12 -2.58
N TYR A 60 7.73 -0.12 -1.57
CA TYR A 60 7.29 -0.53 -0.23
C TYR A 60 6.27 0.44 0.40
N ASP A 61 6.59 1.73 0.46
CA ASP A 61 5.69 2.75 1.03
C ASP A 61 4.37 2.88 0.23
N GLY A 62 4.45 2.75 -1.09
CA GLY A 62 3.28 2.70 -1.97
C GLY A 62 2.42 1.47 -1.70
N PHE A 63 3.02 0.31 -1.44
CA PHE A 63 2.28 -0.90 -1.10
C PHE A 63 1.53 -0.76 0.23
N GLU A 64 2.16 -0.17 1.24
CA GLU A 64 1.47 0.17 2.50
C GLU A 64 0.33 1.18 2.27
N ALA A 65 0.55 2.18 1.41
CA ALA A 65 -0.50 3.14 1.05
C ALA A 65 -1.66 2.46 0.30
N LEU A 66 -1.38 1.44 -0.53
CA LEU A 66 -2.42 0.64 -1.19
C LEU A 66 -3.26 -0.13 -0.17
N ILE A 67 -2.63 -0.79 0.80
CA ILE A 67 -3.32 -1.50 1.89
C ILE A 67 -4.22 -0.51 2.65
N GLN A 68 -3.67 0.67 2.98
CA GLN A 68 -4.41 1.72 3.67
C GLN A 68 -5.64 2.18 2.87
N GLU A 69 -5.49 2.41 1.57
CA GLU A 69 -6.59 2.82 0.69
C GLU A 69 -7.67 1.74 0.64
N ILE A 70 -7.29 0.47 0.45
CA ILE A 70 -8.23 -0.66 0.42
C ILE A 70 -9.02 -0.74 1.73
N LEU A 71 -8.33 -0.66 2.87
CA LEU A 71 -8.99 -0.65 4.18
C LEU A 71 -9.95 0.55 4.34
N SER A 72 -9.52 1.74 3.92
CA SER A 72 -10.32 2.96 4.02
C SER A 72 -11.59 2.88 3.16
N GLN A 73 -11.49 2.36 1.93
CA GLN A 73 -12.65 2.09 1.06
C GLN A 73 -13.62 1.08 1.66
N ASN A 74 -13.14 0.23 2.58
CA ASN A 74 -13.94 -0.74 3.33
C ASN A 74 -14.32 -0.25 4.74
N ASN A 75 -14.32 1.07 4.98
CA ASN A 75 -14.74 1.75 6.22
C ASN A 75 -13.86 1.50 7.45
N TYR A 76 -12.63 1.02 7.28
CA TYR A 76 -11.67 0.94 8.38
C TYR A 76 -11.05 2.32 8.63
N ARG A 77 -10.88 2.69 9.90
CA ARG A 77 -9.95 3.75 10.28
C ARG A 77 -8.53 3.18 10.23
N THR A 78 -7.65 3.81 9.47
CA THR A 78 -6.29 3.30 9.26
C THR A 78 -5.21 4.14 9.93
N ILE A 79 -4.13 3.51 10.38
CA ILE A 79 -2.91 4.16 10.87
C ILE A 79 -1.71 3.50 10.18
N LYS A 80 -0.83 4.29 9.56
CA LYS A 80 0.44 3.81 8.99
C LYS A 80 1.61 4.07 9.94
N ASN A 81 2.67 3.26 9.83
CA ASN A 81 3.95 3.46 10.52
C ASN A 81 3.80 3.66 12.04
N PHE A 82 2.96 2.83 12.67
CA PHE A 82 2.66 2.95 14.09
C PHE A 82 3.82 2.42 14.91
N ARG A 83 4.50 3.32 15.63
CA ARG A 83 5.65 3.00 16.47
C ARG A 83 5.29 3.05 17.94
N PHE A 84 5.67 2.01 18.67
CA PHE A 84 5.44 1.91 20.10
C PHE A 84 6.63 1.23 20.80
N SER A 85 6.73 1.45 22.11
CA SER A 85 7.69 0.73 22.95
C SER A 85 6.97 -0.39 23.68
N ASP A 86 7.65 -1.52 23.87
CA ASP A 86 7.15 -2.62 24.69
C ASP A 86 6.84 -2.11 26.11
N LYS A 87 5.60 -2.27 26.54
CA LYS A 87 5.17 -1.96 27.92
C LYS A 87 4.81 -3.22 28.70
N SER A 88 4.96 -4.39 28.09
CA SER A 88 4.64 -5.67 28.72
C SER A 88 5.76 -6.07 29.70
N ASN A 89 5.40 -6.89 30.69
CA ASN A 89 6.38 -7.54 31.57
C ASN A 89 6.95 -8.83 30.95
N LEU A 90 6.70 -9.07 29.67
CA LEU A 90 7.09 -10.30 28.99
C LEU A 90 8.56 -10.22 28.59
N LYS A 91 9.37 -11.14 29.14
CA LYS A 91 10.78 -11.27 28.78
C LYS A 91 10.88 -11.94 27.41
N TYR A 92 10.86 -11.15 26.34
CA TYR A 92 11.18 -11.67 25.01
C TYR A 92 12.69 -11.79 24.82
N GLU A 93 13.11 -12.73 23.98
CA GLU A 93 14.52 -12.97 23.62
C GLU A 93 15.15 -11.81 22.81
N THR A 94 14.34 -10.84 22.36
CA THR A 94 14.81 -9.74 21.53
C THR A 94 15.12 -8.51 22.39
N SER A 95 16.25 -7.85 22.10
CA SER A 95 16.62 -6.57 22.72
C SER A 95 15.87 -5.37 22.15
N GLN A 96 14.87 -5.60 21.30
CA GLN A 96 14.17 -4.57 20.54
C GLN A 96 13.24 -3.76 21.45
N LYS A 97 13.63 -2.52 21.74
CA LYS A 97 12.87 -1.62 22.62
C LYS A 97 11.69 -0.91 21.95
N ARG A 98 11.69 -0.88 20.61
CA ARG A 98 10.68 -0.19 19.80
C ARG A 98 10.21 -1.08 18.66
N TYR A 99 8.91 -1.26 18.59
CA TYR A 99 8.22 -1.99 17.54
C TYR A 99 7.57 -1.02 16.57
N GLU A 100 7.35 -1.50 15.35
CA GLU A 100 6.66 -0.80 14.30
C GLU A 100 5.64 -1.76 13.69
N ILE A 101 4.43 -1.26 13.48
CA ILE A 101 3.37 -1.89 12.70
C ILE A 101 3.16 -1.05 11.46
N ASP A 102 3.32 -1.66 10.29
CA ASP A 102 3.26 -0.98 8.99
C ASP A 102 1.87 -0.35 8.77
N VAL A 103 0.80 -1.14 8.96
CA VAL A 103 -0.59 -0.66 8.85
C VAL A 103 -1.49 -1.26 9.95
N ILE A 104 -2.26 -0.41 10.62
CA ILE A 104 -3.34 -0.82 11.53
C ILE A 104 -4.67 -0.42 10.89
N GLY A 105 -5.62 -1.35 10.82
CA GLY A 105 -7.01 -1.08 10.44
C GLY A 105 -7.94 -1.29 11.63
N ILE A 106 -8.80 -0.33 11.93
CA ILE A 106 -9.77 -0.42 13.03
C ILE A 106 -11.17 -0.32 12.44
N TYR A 107 -12.00 -1.34 12.66
CA TYR A 107 -13.40 -1.37 12.26
C TYR A 107 -14.26 -1.90 13.41
N GLN A 108 -15.07 -1.03 14.00
CA GLN A 108 -15.88 -1.36 15.18
C GLN A 108 -15.03 -1.99 16.30
N SER A 109 -15.30 -3.25 16.65
CA SER A 109 -14.56 -4.03 17.66
C SER A 109 -13.39 -4.84 17.07
N PHE A 110 -13.12 -4.73 15.78
CA PHE A 110 -12.04 -5.46 15.11
C PHE A 110 -10.83 -4.57 14.87
N ILE A 111 -9.65 -5.09 15.22
CA ILE A 111 -8.36 -4.46 14.95
C ILE A 111 -7.56 -5.41 14.06
N LEU A 112 -7.19 -4.93 12.88
CA LEU A 112 -6.26 -5.58 11.96
C LEU A 112 -4.88 -4.98 12.16
N ILE A 113 -3.89 -5.85 12.42
CA ILE A 113 -2.50 -5.45 12.60
C ILE A 113 -1.70 -6.09 11.46
N ILE A 114 -1.31 -5.28 10.49
CA ILE A 114 -0.78 -5.73 9.20
C ILE A 114 0.70 -5.36 9.10
N ASP A 115 1.51 -6.35 8.71
CA ASP A 115 2.91 -6.19 8.32
C ASP A 115 2.97 -6.34 6.79
N ALA A 116 3.35 -5.26 6.11
CA ALA A 116 3.46 -5.21 4.67
C ALA A 116 4.80 -5.82 4.28
N LYS A 117 4.79 -6.87 3.46
CA LYS A 117 6.02 -7.48 2.93
C LYS A 117 5.87 -7.71 1.44
N GLN A 118 6.73 -7.04 0.68
CA GLN A 118 6.86 -7.24 -0.76
C GLN A 118 7.98 -8.25 -1.01
N TRP A 119 7.61 -9.53 -1.11
CA TRP A 119 8.56 -10.60 -1.40
C TRP A 119 8.93 -10.60 -2.88
N LYS A 120 10.22 -10.51 -3.22
CA LYS A 120 10.68 -10.46 -4.63
C LYS A 120 10.71 -11.84 -5.29
N ARG A 121 10.68 -12.91 -4.50
CA ARG A 121 10.74 -14.31 -4.93
C ARG A 121 9.79 -15.14 -4.07
N LYS A 122 9.67 -16.42 -4.41
CA LYS A 122 9.07 -17.42 -3.54
C LYS A 122 10.03 -17.68 -2.37
N ASP A 123 10.02 -16.80 -1.38
CA ASP A 123 10.88 -16.93 -0.21
C ASP A 123 10.56 -18.21 0.56
N SER A 124 11.56 -18.73 1.29
CA SER A 124 11.43 -20.02 1.95
C SER A 124 10.37 -19.97 3.05
N TYR A 125 9.72 -21.11 3.30
CA TYR A 125 8.76 -21.27 4.40
C TYR A 125 9.33 -20.78 5.74
N GLY A 126 10.63 -20.98 5.98
CA GLY A 126 11.31 -20.50 7.18
C GLY A 126 11.33 -18.97 7.30
N ALA A 127 11.52 -18.24 6.19
CA ALA A 127 11.49 -16.78 6.19
C ALA A 127 10.09 -16.24 6.49
N MET A 128 9.06 -16.86 5.89
CA MET A 128 7.66 -16.51 6.15
C MET A 128 7.27 -16.76 7.61
N ASN A 129 7.62 -17.93 8.15
CA ASN A 129 7.36 -18.26 9.56
C ASN A 129 8.08 -17.30 10.51
N LYS A 130 9.32 -16.93 10.20
CA LYS A 130 10.06 -15.95 11.00
C LYS A 130 9.35 -14.59 11.01
N ALA A 131 8.92 -14.10 9.85
CA ALA A 131 8.18 -12.84 9.75
C ALA A 131 6.85 -12.90 10.52
N ALA A 132 6.10 -13.99 10.39
CA ALA A 132 4.84 -14.20 11.12
C ALA A 132 5.04 -14.22 12.64
N ASN A 133 6.08 -14.91 13.14
CA ASN A 133 6.40 -14.96 14.56
C ASN A 133 6.83 -13.59 15.10
N LEU A 134 7.61 -12.83 14.33
CA LEU A 134 7.96 -11.45 14.71
C LEU A 134 6.73 -10.56 14.78
N GLN A 135 5.80 -10.70 13.82
CA GLN A 135 4.55 -9.96 13.85
C GLN A 135 3.68 -10.34 15.05
N TYR A 136 3.59 -11.63 15.37
CA TYR A 136 2.90 -12.09 16.56
C TYR A 136 3.48 -11.48 17.84
N GLN A 137 4.81 -11.46 17.99
CA GLN A 137 5.48 -10.84 19.14
C GLN A 137 5.13 -9.34 19.26
N ARG A 138 5.09 -8.60 18.15
CA ARG A 138 4.66 -7.19 18.15
C ARG A 138 3.23 -7.04 18.65
N VAL A 139 2.32 -7.91 18.21
CA VAL A 139 0.91 -7.88 18.67
C VAL A 139 0.80 -8.12 20.17
N VAL A 140 1.56 -9.07 20.73
CA VAL A 140 1.51 -9.35 22.17
C VAL A 140 2.13 -8.21 23.01
N ALA A 141 3.09 -7.47 22.44
CA ALA A 141 3.72 -6.33 23.11
C ALA A 141 2.90 -5.02 23.06
N LEU A 142 1.88 -4.94 22.20
CA LEU A 142 1.03 -3.76 21.98
C LEU A 142 0.10 -3.49 23.16
#